data_AF-A0A9K3KB06-F1
#
_entry.id   AF-A0A9K3KB06-F1
#
_cell.length_a   1.000
_cell.length_b   1.000
_cell.length_c   1.000
_cell.angle_alpha   90.00
_cell.angle_beta   90.00
_cell.angle_gamma   90.00
#
_symmetry.space_group_name_H-M   'P 1'
#
loop_
_entity.id
_entity.type
_entity.pdbx_description
1 polymer ?
#
loop_
_entity_poly.entity_id
_entity_poly.type
_entity_poly.pdbx_seq_one_letter_code
_entity_poly.pdbx_strand_id
1 'polypeptide(L)'
;MFSPNITVDEFCASVGSSFSDIFSNVDNEEPLDLDEAILAPIVAAPVRFRTYQKCQWDDRFQELLIFHQEHGHLLVPHSYPPNQKLAQWVKRQRHQYKRKRLGHHSTLTDEREEKLSAVGFIFESHRAVWYARYETLKSFFLANGHCGVPAKYEDGSLNVWIKHQRRQYLLFMNGEESTMTEERIAALNSIGFNWNPAILFDPTRF
;
A
#
# COMPACT_ATOMS: atom_id res chain seq x y z
N MET A 1 -45.57 -1.79 -7.91
CA MET A 1 -44.20 -2.29 -7.70
C MET A 1 -43.29 -1.09 -7.62
N PHE A 2 -42.47 -1.05 -6.58
CA PHE A 2 -41.93 0.15 -5.97
C PHE A 2 -40.92 0.92 -6.84
N SER A 3 -40.99 2.23 -6.62
CA SER A 3 -40.20 3.34 -7.12
C SER A 3 -38.75 3.38 -6.58
N PRO A 4 -37.92 4.34 -7.05
CA PRO A 4 -36.45 4.27 -7.10
C PRO A 4 -35.72 5.07 -6.00
N ASN A 5 -34.39 4.94 -6.01
CA ASN A 5 -33.31 5.81 -5.50
C ASN A 5 -33.67 6.96 -4.53
N ILE A 6 -33.10 6.88 -3.32
CA ILE A 6 -33.02 8.00 -2.37
C ILE A 6 -31.55 8.21 -1.97
N THR A 7 -31.12 9.45 -2.06
CA THR A 7 -29.80 10.01 -1.71
C THR A 7 -29.66 10.28 -0.21
N VAL A 8 -28.43 10.41 0.27
CA VAL A 8 -27.96 10.42 1.68
C VAL A 8 -28.38 11.60 2.59
N ASP A 9 -29.53 12.24 2.37
CA ASP A 9 -30.02 13.36 3.20
C ASP A 9 -31.16 12.99 4.16
N GLU A 10 -31.28 11.71 4.54
CA GLU A 10 -32.43 11.22 5.32
C GLU A 10 -32.05 10.58 6.67
N PHE A 11 -31.32 11.32 7.52
CA PHE A 11 -31.12 10.94 8.92
C PHE A 11 -31.00 12.14 9.87
N CYS A 12 -31.94 13.09 9.82
CA CYS A 12 -32.08 14.08 10.89
C CYS A 12 -33.55 14.47 11.10
N ALA A 13 -34.29 13.60 11.81
CA ALA A 13 -35.63 13.89 12.30
C ALA A 13 -35.99 12.98 13.49
N SER A 14 -35.43 13.25 14.68
CA SER A 14 -36.03 12.83 15.96
C SER A 14 -35.30 13.43 17.16
N VAL A 15 -35.46 14.72 17.41
CA VAL A 15 -35.77 15.27 18.75
C VAL A 15 -36.15 16.73 18.57
N GLY A 16 -37.45 17.00 18.63
CA GLY A 16 -37.97 18.34 18.81
C GLY A 16 -37.76 18.78 20.25
N SER A 17 -37.08 19.89 20.45
CA SER A 17 -37.53 20.92 21.39
C SER A 17 -36.75 22.20 21.17
N SER A 18 -37.48 23.29 20.96
CA SER A 18 -36.97 24.65 20.86
C SER A 18 -36.37 25.07 22.20
N PHE A 19 -35.09 25.43 22.22
CA PHE A 19 -34.45 26.10 23.36
C PHE A 19 -34.29 27.59 23.02
N SER A 20 -35.40 28.23 22.62
CA SER A 20 -35.44 29.66 22.31
C SER A 20 -36.02 30.52 23.44
N ASP A 21 -36.41 29.94 24.58
CA ASP A 21 -37.15 30.68 25.61
C ASP A 21 -36.72 30.31 27.02
N ILE A 22 -35.45 30.52 27.38
CA ILE A 22 -35.11 30.72 28.80
C ILE A 22 -33.97 31.74 28.91
N PHE A 23 -34.24 32.81 29.66
CA PHE A 23 -33.37 33.91 30.08
C PHE A 23 -33.32 35.14 29.17
N SER A 24 -34.41 35.91 29.22
CA SER A 24 -34.39 37.37 29.14
C SER A 24 -34.18 37.98 30.54
N ASN A 25 -33.22 38.91 30.59
CA ASN A 25 -32.98 39.98 31.58
C ASN A 25 -32.56 39.62 33.01
N VAL A 26 -31.33 40.01 33.38
CA VAL A 26 -31.03 40.91 34.52
C VAL A 26 -29.68 41.61 34.25
N ASP A 27 -29.79 42.93 34.05
CA ASP A 27 -28.92 44.06 34.40
C ASP A 27 -27.49 44.29 33.85
N ASN A 28 -27.38 45.49 33.28
CA ASN A 28 -26.19 46.30 33.02
C ASN A 28 -25.26 46.43 34.23
N GLU A 29 -23.95 46.37 33.99
CA GLU A 29 -22.99 47.44 34.35
C GLU A 29 -21.75 47.37 33.42
N GLU A 30 -21.19 48.56 33.16
CA GLU A 30 -20.21 48.96 32.14
C GLU A 30 -18.73 48.53 32.43
N PRO A 31 -17.78 48.78 31.51
CA PRO A 31 -16.57 48.00 31.31
C PRO A 31 -15.34 48.51 32.08
N LEU A 32 -14.36 47.63 32.29
CA LEU A 32 -13.02 48.02 32.75
C LEU A 32 -11.96 47.37 31.85
N ASP A 33 -11.44 48.17 30.92
CA ASP A 33 -10.14 48.01 30.27
C ASP A 33 -9.05 48.00 31.33
N LEU A 34 -8.34 46.88 31.53
CA LEU A 34 -6.99 46.90 32.12
C LEU A 34 -6.14 45.72 31.60
N ASP A 35 -5.25 46.09 30.67
CA ASP A 35 -3.95 45.51 30.33
C ASP A 35 -3.85 44.11 29.68
N GLU A 36 -3.85 44.14 28.34
CA GLU A 36 -2.83 43.42 27.56
C GLU A 36 -1.45 43.55 28.26
N ALA A 37 -0.76 42.43 28.49
CA ALA A 37 0.67 42.33 28.85
C ALA A 37 1.07 41.94 30.29
N ILE A 38 0.37 41.01 30.95
CA ILE A 38 0.99 40.20 32.03
C ILE A 38 0.86 38.69 31.75
N LEU A 39 1.73 38.23 30.84
CA LEU A 39 2.45 36.94 30.84
C LEU A 39 1.83 35.70 31.53
N ALA A 40 1.50 34.72 30.69
CA ALA A 40 1.57 33.26 30.91
C ALA A 40 2.61 32.81 31.96
N PRO A 41 2.37 31.74 32.79
CA PRO A 41 2.16 30.38 32.29
C PRO A 41 1.30 29.44 33.18
N ILE A 42 0.12 29.02 32.70
CA ILE A 42 -0.57 27.81 33.18
C ILE A 42 -1.20 27.14 31.95
N VAL A 43 -0.43 26.73 30.95
CA VAL A 43 0.06 25.34 30.81
C VAL A 43 -0.88 24.30 31.45
N ALA A 44 -2.16 24.29 31.03
CA ALA A 44 -2.98 23.09 31.13
C ALA A 44 -2.48 22.10 30.07
N ALA A 45 -1.79 21.07 30.56
CA ALA A 45 -0.95 20.15 29.81
C ALA A 45 -1.60 19.58 28.53
N PRO A 46 -0.84 19.44 27.43
CA PRO A 46 -1.38 18.87 26.21
C PRO A 46 -1.53 17.35 26.36
N VAL A 47 -2.74 16.84 26.16
CA VAL A 47 -2.98 15.40 25.92
C VAL A 47 -2.49 15.08 24.49
N ARG A 48 -1.17 15.16 24.25
CA ARG A 48 -0.56 15.26 22.91
C ARG A 48 0.00 13.98 22.31
N PHE A 49 -0.26 12.81 22.90
CA PHE A 49 0.40 11.59 22.42
C PHE A 49 -0.46 10.70 21.51
N ARG A 50 -1.79 10.61 21.70
CA ARG A 50 -2.63 9.64 20.95
C ARG A 50 -3.32 10.22 19.70
N THR A 51 -3.78 11.46 19.75
CA THR A 51 -4.46 12.13 18.62
C THR A 51 -3.51 12.39 17.45
N TYR A 52 -2.27 12.80 17.75
CA TYR A 52 -1.23 13.08 16.76
C TYR A 52 -0.86 11.88 15.87
N GLN A 53 -0.76 10.67 16.44
CA GLN A 53 -0.45 9.46 15.67
C GLN A 53 -1.62 8.97 14.79
N LYS A 54 -2.86 9.31 15.14
CA LYS A 54 -4.04 9.02 14.30
C LYS A 54 -4.05 9.96 13.10
N CYS A 55 -3.94 11.27 13.34
CA CYS A 55 -3.83 12.29 12.28
C CYS A 55 -2.71 11.95 11.28
N GLN A 56 -1.52 11.61 11.77
CA GLN A 56 -0.41 11.24 10.86
C GLN A 56 -0.67 10.01 10.00
N TRP A 57 -1.39 9.00 10.49
CA TRP A 57 -1.69 7.82 9.69
C TRP A 57 -2.72 8.15 8.61
N ASP A 58 -3.76 8.90 8.98
CA ASP A 58 -4.81 9.34 8.05
C ASP A 58 -4.22 10.27 6.97
N ASP A 59 -3.31 11.19 7.32
CA ASP A 59 -2.60 12.05 6.37
C ASP A 59 -1.80 11.23 5.34
N ARG A 60 -1.05 10.22 5.80
CA ARG A 60 -0.27 9.34 4.90
C ARG A 60 -1.17 8.46 4.04
N PHE A 61 -2.33 8.06 4.56
CA PHE A 61 -3.33 7.34 3.80
C PHE A 61 -3.91 8.23 2.68
N GLN A 62 -4.20 9.50 2.96
CA GLN A 62 -4.61 10.45 1.92
C GLN A 62 -3.54 10.63 0.83
N GLU A 63 -2.26 10.77 1.21
CA GLU A 63 -1.15 10.81 0.24
C GLU A 63 -1.05 9.54 -0.61
N LEU A 64 -1.37 8.38 -0.05
CA LEU A 64 -1.44 7.12 -0.79
C LEU A 64 -2.59 7.13 -1.82
N LEU A 65 -3.74 7.73 -1.50
CA LEU A 65 -4.85 7.87 -2.45
C LEU A 65 -4.49 8.81 -3.60
N ILE A 66 -3.80 9.92 -3.31
CA ILE A 66 -3.29 10.83 -4.34
C ILE A 66 -2.32 10.08 -5.25
N PHE A 67 -1.38 9.31 -4.68
CA PHE A 67 -0.48 8.46 -5.47
C PHE A 67 -1.25 7.47 -6.36
N HIS A 68 -2.33 6.87 -5.84
CA HIS A 68 -3.17 5.97 -6.63
C HIS A 68 -3.84 6.68 -7.79
N GLN A 69 -4.35 7.90 -7.57
CA GLN A 69 -4.99 8.71 -8.59
C GLN A 69 -4.01 9.12 -9.69
N GLU A 70 -2.77 9.45 -9.33
CA GLU A 70 -1.72 9.87 -10.27
C GLU A 70 -1.14 8.71 -11.08
N HIS A 71 -0.92 7.54 -10.45
CA HIS A 71 -0.21 6.43 -11.06
C HIS A 71 -1.10 5.25 -11.49
N GLY A 72 -2.36 5.23 -11.08
CA GLY A 72 -3.30 4.13 -11.33
C GLY A 72 -3.02 2.85 -10.52
N HIS A 73 -2.01 2.84 -9.65
CA HIS A 73 -1.65 1.67 -8.83
C HIS A 73 -1.13 2.07 -7.44
N LEU A 74 -1.08 1.12 -6.50
CA LEU A 74 -0.61 1.34 -5.13
C LEU A 74 0.81 0.79 -4.84
N LEU A 75 1.56 0.44 -5.89
CA LEU A 75 2.94 -0.04 -5.79
C LEU A 75 3.93 1.12 -5.67
N VAL A 76 3.91 1.80 -4.52
CA VAL A 76 4.84 2.91 -4.25
C VAL A 76 6.30 2.39 -4.26
N PRO A 77 7.20 2.97 -5.09
CA PRO A 77 8.61 2.60 -5.14
C PRO A 77 9.33 2.87 -3.82
N HIS A 78 10.39 2.09 -3.52
CA HIS A 78 11.09 2.23 -2.23
C HIS A 78 11.73 3.61 -2.04
N SER A 79 12.27 4.18 -3.12
CA SER A 79 12.96 5.46 -3.09
C SER A 79 12.10 6.62 -3.57
N TYR A 80 10.76 6.45 -3.66
CA TYR A 80 9.82 7.37 -4.31
C TYR A 80 10.19 8.85 -4.10
N PRO A 81 10.90 9.48 -5.07
CA PRO A 81 11.55 10.77 -4.84
C PRO A 81 10.59 11.90 -4.48
N PRO A 82 9.38 12.00 -5.08
CA PRO A 82 8.41 13.04 -4.74
C PRO A 82 7.98 13.02 -3.26
N ASN A 83 7.93 11.84 -2.64
CA ASN A 83 7.52 11.71 -1.26
C ASN A 83 8.15 10.49 -0.56
N GLN A 84 9.36 10.70 -0.06
CA GLN A 84 10.09 9.66 0.66
C GLN A 84 9.41 9.23 1.96
N LYS A 85 8.64 10.13 2.60
CA LYS A 85 7.89 9.82 3.82
C LYS A 85 6.77 8.82 3.55
N LEU A 86 6.06 8.98 2.41
CA LEU A 86 5.06 8.01 1.96
C LEU A 86 5.71 6.64 1.70
N ALA A 87 6.84 6.58 0.99
CA ALA A 87 7.53 5.31 0.73
C ALA A 87 7.94 4.58 2.03
N GLN A 88 8.46 5.31 3.01
CA GLN A 88 8.78 4.76 4.33
C GLN A 88 7.53 4.29 5.08
N TRP A 89 6.44 5.06 5.02
CA TRP A 89 5.17 4.68 5.64
C TRP A 89 4.58 3.42 5.01
N VAL A 90 4.59 3.30 3.67
CA VAL A 90 4.15 2.10 2.93
C VAL A 90 5.00 0.90 3.33
N LYS A 91 6.33 1.03 3.37
CA LYS A 91 7.23 -0.02 3.85
C LYS A 91 6.88 -0.45 5.28
N ARG A 92 6.56 0.50 6.15
CA ARG A 92 6.12 0.23 7.52
C ARG A 92 4.79 -0.51 7.57
N GLN A 93 3.80 -0.15 6.74
CA GLN A 93 2.51 -0.86 6.69
C GLN A 93 2.71 -2.33 6.30
N ARG A 94 3.51 -2.60 5.24
CA ARG A 94 3.83 -3.96 4.79
C ARG A 94 4.55 -4.78 5.88
N HIS A 95 5.50 -4.16 6.57
CA HIS A 95 6.20 -4.81 7.68
C HIS A 95 5.27 -5.12 8.86
N GLN A 96 4.42 -4.17 9.26
CA GLN A 96 3.48 -4.36 10.37
C GLN A 96 2.40 -5.39 10.04
N TYR A 97 1.96 -5.47 8.78
CA TYR A 97 1.08 -6.53 8.31
C TYR A 97 1.76 -7.90 8.45
N LYS A 98 3.00 -8.07 7.96
CA LYS A 98 3.75 -9.33 8.12
C LYS A 98 3.89 -9.73 9.59
N ARG A 99 4.24 -8.79 10.47
CA ARG A 99 4.34 -9.06 11.92
C ARG A 99 3.03 -9.53 12.51
N LYS A 100 1.91 -8.86 12.16
CA LYS A 100 0.57 -9.24 12.61
C LYS A 100 0.20 -10.65 12.16
N ARG A 101 0.49 -11.00 10.90
CA ARG A 101 0.23 -12.36 10.35
C ARG A 101 1.05 -13.44 11.03
N LEU A 102 2.24 -13.11 11.54
CA LEU A 102 3.09 -14.01 12.34
C LEU A 102 2.69 -14.07 13.83
N GLY A 103 1.59 -13.41 14.23
CA GLY A 103 1.13 -13.38 15.63
C GLY A 103 1.96 -12.45 16.55
N HIS A 104 2.87 -11.65 15.99
CA HIS A 104 3.62 -10.66 16.77
C HIS A 104 2.82 -9.39 16.98
N HIS A 105 3.12 -8.66 18.06
CA HIS A 105 2.56 -7.33 18.29
C HIS A 105 2.82 -6.40 17.10
N SER A 106 1.76 -5.73 16.64
CA SER A 106 1.77 -4.86 15.47
C SER A 106 0.99 -3.57 15.75
N THR A 107 1.44 -2.46 15.17
CA THR A 107 0.72 -1.17 15.24
C THR A 107 -0.35 -1.03 14.15
N LEU A 108 -0.53 -2.07 13.32
CA LEU A 108 -1.56 -2.12 12.29
C LEU A 108 -2.85 -2.70 12.92
N THR A 109 -3.78 -1.81 13.27
CA THR A 109 -5.11 -2.20 13.76
C THR A 109 -5.95 -2.83 12.66
N ASP A 110 -6.99 -3.59 13.02
CA ASP A 110 -7.92 -4.19 12.06
C ASP A 110 -8.59 -3.13 11.17
N GLU A 111 -9.05 -2.01 11.77
CA GLU A 111 -9.63 -0.88 11.03
C GLU A 111 -8.68 -0.32 9.96
N ARG A 112 -7.37 -0.20 10.26
CA ARG A 112 -6.37 0.31 9.32
C ARG A 112 -6.07 -0.69 8.21
N GLU A 113 -6.05 -1.98 8.55
CA GLU A 113 -5.89 -3.05 7.57
C GLU A 113 -7.08 -3.11 6.62
N GLU A 114 -8.30 -3.01 7.14
CA GLU A 114 -9.53 -2.97 6.35
C GLU A 114 -9.54 -1.75 5.42
N LYS A 115 -9.24 -0.55 5.92
CA LYS A 115 -9.11 0.67 5.10
C LYS A 115 -8.12 0.52 3.95
N LEU A 116 -6.94 -0.07 4.23
CA LEU A 116 -5.94 -0.34 3.19
C LEU A 116 -6.42 -1.40 2.19
N SER A 117 -7.08 -2.45 2.68
CA SER A 117 -7.59 -3.52 1.82
C SER A 117 -8.72 -3.03 0.92
N ALA A 118 -9.60 -2.17 1.43
CA ALA A 118 -10.73 -1.60 0.69
C ALA A 118 -10.29 -0.77 -0.53
N VAL A 119 -9.12 -0.14 -0.46
CA VAL A 119 -8.56 0.62 -1.60
C VAL A 119 -7.67 -0.24 -2.51
N GLY A 120 -7.58 -1.55 -2.27
CA GLY A 120 -6.77 -2.46 -3.07
C GLY A 120 -5.28 -2.42 -2.76
N PHE A 121 -4.88 -2.02 -1.54
CA PHE A 121 -3.47 -1.96 -1.16
C PHE A 121 -2.83 -3.34 -1.13
N ILE A 122 -1.73 -3.50 -1.86
CA ILE A 122 -0.98 -4.76 -1.93
C ILE A 122 0.06 -4.81 -0.82
N PHE A 123 -0.25 -5.57 0.24
CA PHE A 123 0.68 -5.82 1.34
C PHE A 123 1.90 -6.64 0.90
N GLU A 124 1.69 -7.68 0.10
CA GLU A 124 2.75 -8.55 -0.43
C GLU A 124 3.31 -8.07 -1.78
N SER A 125 3.86 -6.86 -1.79
CA SER A 125 4.38 -6.24 -3.02
C SER A 125 5.39 -7.09 -3.80
N HIS A 126 6.29 -7.82 -3.12
CA HIS A 126 7.26 -8.67 -3.81
C HIS A 126 6.57 -9.82 -4.58
N ARG A 127 5.48 -10.37 -4.03
CA ARG A 127 4.69 -11.41 -4.69
C ARG A 127 4.00 -10.82 -5.92
N ALA A 128 3.31 -9.69 -5.75
CA ALA A 128 2.61 -9.02 -6.86
C ALA A 128 3.55 -8.58 -7.98
N VAL A 129 4.69 -7.96 -7.68
CA VAL A 129 5.68 -7.54 -8.69
C VAL A 129 6.24 -8.74 -9.44
N TRP A 130 6.47 -9.87 -8.76
CA TRP A 130 6.92 -11.09 -9.42
C TRP A 130 5.86 -11.61 -10.40
N TYR A 131 4.59 -11.68 -9.97
CA TYR A 131 3.50 -12.15 -10.84
C TYR A 131 3.21 -11.20 -12.00
N ALA A 132 3.32 -9.89 -11.81
CA ALA A 132 3.19 -8.94 -12.92
C ALA A 132 4.23 -9.20 -14.02
N ARG A 133 5.50 -9.45 -13.65
CA ARG A 133 6.57 -9.80 -14.61
C ARG A 133 6.36 -11.17 -15.25
N TYR A 134 5.86 -12.12 -14.47
CA TYR A 134 5.47 -13.43 -14.99
C TYR A 134 4.37 -13.31 -16.06
N GLU A 135 3.34 -12.50 -15.84
CA GLU A 135 2.29 -12.25 -16.85
C GLU A 135 2.84 -11.56 -18.10
N THR A 136 3.81 -10.64 -17.96
CA THR A 136 4.52 -10.07 -19.11
C THR A 136 5.27 -11.16 -19.89
N LEU A 137 6.00 -12.05 -19.21
CA LEU A 137 6.71 -13.16 -19.85
C LEU A 137 5.73 -14.14 -20.52
N LYS A 138 4.63 -14.46 -19.87
CA LYS A 138 3.58 -15.33 -20.41
C LYS A 138 2.95 -14.74 -21.66
N SER A 139 2.68 -13.43 -21.66
CA SER A 139 2.19 -12.72 -22.85
C SER A 139 3.22 -12.76 -23.98
N PHE A 140 4.51 -12.57 -23.68
CA PHE A 140 5.58 -12.73 -24.66
C PHE A 140 5.64 -14.16 -25.23
N PHE A 141 5.51 -15.18 -24.38
CA PHE A 141 5.47 -16.58 -24.81
C PHE A 141 4.27 -16.86 -25.72
N LEU A 142 3.08 -16.38 -25.38
CA LEU A 142 1.88 -16.54 -26.22
C LEU A 142 2.06 -15.88 -27.59
N ALA A 143 2.79 -14.77 -27.67
CA ALA A 143 3.05 -14.06 -28.93
C ALA A 143 4.18 -14.70 -29.79
N ASN A 144 5.20 -15.29 -29.16
CA ASN A 144 6.43 -15.73 -29.87
C ASN A 144 6.64 -17.25 -29.86
N GLY A 145 5.89 -18.00 -29.05
CA GLY A 145 6.06 -19.45 -28.86
C GLY A 145 7.28 -19.86 -28.03
N HIS A 146 8.05 -18.90 -27.48
CA HIS A 146 9.23 -19.20 -26.66
C HIS A 146 9.49 -18.13 -25.58
N CYS A 147 10.21 -18.51 -24.51
CA CYS A 147 10.62 -17.59 -23.45
C CYS A 147 11.98 -16.88 -23.70
N GLY A 148 12.54 -17.00 -24.91
CA GLY A 148 13.80 -16.35 -25.31
C GLY A 148 13.67 -14.84 -25.55
N VAL A 149 13.48 -14.06 -24.49
CA VAL A 149 13.30 -12.60 -24.57
C VAL A 149 14.62 -11.88 -24.94
N PRO A 150 14.66 -11.06 -26.01
CA PRO A 150 15.82 -10.26 -26.38
C PRO A 150 16.29 -9.32 -25.27
N ALA A 151 17.59 -9.02 -25.21
CA ALA A 151 18.16 -8.19 -24.14
C ALA A 151 17.62 -6.75 -24.11
N LYS A 152 17.13 -6.23 -25.24
CA LYS A 152 16.58 -4.87 -25.38
C LYS A 152 15.04 -4.82 -25.42
N TYR A 153 14.35 -5.93 -25.14
CA TYR A 153 12.88 -5.96 -25.16
C TYR A 153 12.32 -5.07 -24.03
N GLU A 154 11.47 -4.10 -24.39
CA GLU A 154 10.73 -3.20 -23.49
C GLU A 154 11.55 -2.42 -22.45
N ASP A 155 12.88 -2.28 -22.63
CA ASP A 155 13.90 -1.69 -21.71
C ASP A 155 14.94 -2.69 -21.18
N GLY A 156 14.74 -3.99 -21.43
CA GLY A 156 15.62 -5.06 -20.96
C GLY A 156 15.39 -5.52 -19.52
N SER A 157 14.47 -4.89 -18.78
CA SER A 157 14.13 -5.25 -17.41
C SER A 157 13.62 -6.68 -17.28
N LEU A 158 12.84 -7.14 -18.27
CA LEU A 158 12.34 -8.52 -18.33
C LEU A 158 13.49 -9.53 -18.50
N ASN A 159 14.48 -9.23 -19.33
CA ASN A 159 15.66 -10.09 -19.52
C ASN A 159 16.50 -10.19 -18.24
N VAL A 160 16.71 -9.06 -17.55
CA VAL A 160 17.37 -9.03 -16.24
C VAL A 160 16.61 -9.88 -15.22
N TRP A 161 15.28 -9.78 -15.19
CA TRP A 161 14.44 -10.59 -14.31
C TRP A 161 14.53 -12.09 -14.62
N ILE A 162 14.53 -12.49 -15.90
CA ILE A 162 14.72 -13.88 -16.34
C ILE A 162 16.06 -14.44 -15.87
N LYS A 163 17.16 -13.69 -16.05
CA LYS A 163 18.49 -14.08 -15.56
C LYS A 163 18.50 -14.28 -14.05
N HIS A 164 17.82 -13.39 -13.32
CA HIS A 164 17.65 -13.54 -11.88
C HIS A 164 16.87 -14.81 -11.52
N GLN A 165 15.79 -15.15 -12.23
CA GLN A 165 15.03 -16.39 -11.97
C GLN A 165 15.91 -17.63 -12.14
N ARG A 166 16.72 -17.69 -13.20
CA ARG A 166 17.66 -18.81 -13.43
C ARG A 166 18.69 -18.95 -12.31
N ARG A 167 19.27 -17.83 -11.86
CA ARG A 167 20.19 -17.83 -10.72
C ARG A 167 19.52 -18.34 -9.43
N GLN A 168 18.32 -17.84 -9.13
CA GLN A 168 17.60 -18.23 -7.91
C GLN A 168 17.16 -19.70 -7.95
N TYR A 169 16.82 -20.23 -9.12
CA TYR A 169 16.54 -21.66 -9.29
C TYR A 169 17.78 -22.52 -9.06
N LEU A 170 18.95 -22.10 -9.56
CA LEU A 170 20.20 -22.82 -9.31
C LEU A 170 20.52 -22.88 -7.80
N LEU A 171 20.41 -21.76 -7.10
CA LEU A 171 20.59 -21.71 -5.64
C LEU A 171 19.60 -22.65 -4.93
N PHE A 172 18.33 -22.65 -5.34
CA PHE A 172 17.30 -23.54 -4.79
C PHE A 172 17.65 -25.02 -5.00
N MET A 173 18.11 -25.39 -6.20
CA MET A 173 18.52 -26.76 -6.51
C MET A 173 19.77 -27.21 -5.75
N ASN A 174 20.66 -26.27 -5.42
CA ASN A 174 21.86 -26.52 -4.61
C ASN A 174 21.58 -26.56 -3.10
N GLY A 175 20.34 -26.30 -2.67
CA GLY A 175 20.00 -26.19 -1.25
C GLY A 175 20.53 -24.92 -0.57
N GLU A 176 20.92 -23.91 -1.35
CA GLU A 176 21.38 -22.61 -0.86
C GLU A 176 20.19 -21.66 -0.59
N GLU A 177 20.45 -20.56 0.13
CA GLU A 177 19.42 -19.56 0.39
C GLU A 177 18.92 -18.93 -0.92
N SER A 178 17.63 -19.11 -1.21
CA SER A 178 17.00 -18.64 -2.43
C SER A 178 15.65 -18.01 -2.14
N THR A 179 15.29 -17.03 -2.96
CA THR A 179 13.95 -16.44 -3.00
C THR A 179 13.00 -17.22 -3.92
N MET A 180 13.47 -18.30 -4.54
CA MET A 180 12.65 -19.18 -5.36
C MET A 180 11.71 -20.02 -4.48
N THR A 181 10.48 -20.21 -4.94
CA THR A 181 9.49 -21.07 -4.28
C THR A 181 8.97 -22.10 -5.27
N GLU A 182 8.44 -23.22 -4.77
CA GLU A 182 7.82 -24.25 -5.62
C GLU A 182 6.69 -23.68 -6.48
N GLU A 183 5.87 -22.78 -5.94
CA GLU A 183 4.83 -22.06 -6.72
C GLU A 183 5.41 -21.32 -7.92
N ARG A 184 6.52 -20.60 -7.73
CA ARG A 184 7.19 -19.83 -8.79
C ARG A 184 7.78 -20.75 -9.86
N ILE A 185 8.35 -21.88 -9.44
CA ILE A 185 8.88 -22.91 -10.32
C ILE A 185 7.76 -23.52 -11.16
N ALA A 186 6.66 -23.92 -10.52
CA ALA A 186 5.49 -24.49 -11.19
C ALA A 186 4.88 -23.52 -12.21
N ALA A 187 4.73 -22.24 -11.84
CA ALA A 187 4.25 -21.20 -12.75
C ALA A 187 5.15 -21.05 -13.99
N LEU A 188 6.47 -20.95 -13.82
CA LEU A 188 7.40 -20.85 -14.94
C LEU A 188 7.45 -22.13 -15.79
N ASN A 189 7.38 -23.32 -15.17
CA ASN A 189 7.30 -24.58 -15.90
C ASN A 189 6.04 -24.67 -16.76
N SER A 190 4.90 -24.12 -16.31
CA SER A 190 3.64 -24.17 -17.04
C SER A 190 3.67 -23.45 -18.40
N ILE A 191 4.60 -22.50 -18.59
CA ILE A 191 4.81 -21.78 -19.85
C ILE A 191 6.04 -22.29 -20.63
N GLY A 192 6.57 -23.47 -20.27
CA GLY A 192 7.73 -24.06 -20.93
C GLY A 192 9.03 -23.27 -20.72
N PHE A 193 9.17 -22.61 -19.56
CA PHE A 193 10.35 -21.79 -19.28
C PHE A 193 11.63 -22.63 -19.22
N ASN A 194 12.61 -22.28 -20.06
CA ASN A 194 13.91 -22.94 -20.04
C ASN A 194 14.85 -22.33 -18.98
N TRP A 195 15.10 -23.12 -17.93
CA TRP A 195 16.03 -22.81 -16.84
C TRP A 195 17.50 -22.81 -17.25
N ASN A 196 17.89 -23.64 -18.23
CA ASN A 196 19.26 -23.75 -18.73
C ASN A 196 19.32 -23.65 -20.26
N PRO A 197 19.44 -22.43 -20.82
CA PRO A 197 19.53 -22.24 -22.27
C PRO A 197 20.83 -22.78 -22.87
N ALA A 198 21.89 -23.00 -22.07
CA ALA A 198 23.17 -23.48 -22.56
C ALA A 198 23.12 -24.96 -23.00
N ILE A 199 22.21 -25.77 -22.45
CA ILE A 199 22.08 -27.20 -22.79
C ILE A 199 21.45 -27.41 -24.18
N LEU A 200 20.76 -26.41 -24.76
CA LEU A 200 20.17 -26.52 -26.11
C LEU A 200 21.15 -26.22 -27.25
N PHE A 201 22.36 -25.75 -26.94
CA PHE A 201 23.43 -25.47 -27.91
C PHE A 201 24.64 -26.38 -27.69
N ASP A 202 24.40 -27.65 -27.37
CA ASP A 202 25.46 -28.67 -27.38
C ASP A 202 25.43 -29.45 -28.71
N PRO A 203 26.32 -29.15 -29.67
CA PRO A 203 26.41 -29.89 -30.93
C PRO A 203 26.92 -31.33 -30.75
N THR A 204 27.27 -31.76 -29.54
CA THR A 204 27.78 -33.12 -29.26
C THR A 204 26.73 -34.09 -28.72
N ARG A 205 25.46 -33.69 -28.63
CA ARG A 205 24.34 -34.57 -28.28
C ARG A 205 23.50 -34.94 -29.51
N PHE A 206 24.09 -35.73 -30.42
CA PHE A 206 23.41 -36.65 -31.33
C PHE A 206 24.29 -37.87 -31.55
#